data_AF-A0A6G2DFV2-F1
#
_entry.id   AF-A0A6G2DFV2-F1
#
_cell.length_a   1.000
_cell.length_b   1.000
_cell.length_c   1.000
_cell.angle_alpha   90.00
_cell.angle_beta   90.00
_cell.angle_gamma   90.00
#
_symmetry.space_group_name_H-M   'P 1'
#
loop_
_entity.id
_entity.type
_entity.pdbx_description
1 polymer ?
#
loop_
_entity_poly.entity_id
_entity_poly.type
_entity_poly.pdbx_seq_one_letter_code
_entity_poly.pdbx_strand_id
1 'polypeptide(L)'
;AEEYYNALCTNIQLSGDKLKVISVTSVSPGEGKTTTSVNIAWSFARAGYKTLLIDGDTRNSVISGFFKSREKITGLTEFLSGTADLSHGLCDTNIENLFVVQSGSVS
;
A
#
# COMPACT_ATOMS: atom_id res chain seq x y z
N ALA A 1 15.41 -9.32 7.02
CA ALA A 1 14.52 -8.21 6.59
C ALA A 1 13.16 -8.32 7.25
N GLU A 2 12.49 -9.48 7.19
CA GLU A 2 11.15 -9.68 7.78
C GLU A 2 11.06 -9.32 9.27
N GLU A 3 12.00 -9.78 10.09
CA GLU A 3 12.04 -9.48 11.53
C GLU A 3 12.17 -7.97 11.83
N TYR A 4 12.90 -7.23 10.99
CA TYR A 4 13.02 -5.77 11.10
C TYR A 4 11.67 -5.08 10.88
N TYR A 5 10.89 -5.51 9.89
CA TYR A 5 9.57 -4.94 9.63
C TYR A 5 8.53 -5.34 10.69
N ASN A 6 8.66 -6.52 11.30
CA ASN A 6 7.83 -6.91 12.43
C ASN A 6 8.08 -6.03 13.66
N ALA A 7 9.35 -5.73 13.96
CA ALA A 7 9.72 -4.79 15.00
C ALA A 7 9.21 -3.37 14.69
N LEU A 8 9.31 -2.92 13.43
CA LEU A 8 8.79 -1.63 12.99
C LEU A 8 7.26 -1.54 13.17
N CYS A 9 6.50 -2.58 12.80
CA CYS A 9 5.06 -2.61 13.00
C CYS A 9 4.69 -2.52 14.49
N THR A 10 5.43 -3.21 15.36
CA THR A 10 5.26 -3.13 16.82
C THR A 10 5.49 -1.71 17.32
N ASN A 11 6.59 -1.07 16.90
CA ASN A 11 6.90 0.30 17.29
C ASN A 11 5.85 1.29 16.80
N ILE A 12 5.35 1.12 15.57
CA ILE A 12 4.23 1.92 15.05
C ILE A 12 3.02 1.76 15.96
N GLN A 13 2.62 0.52 16.31
CA GLN A 13 1.46 0.29 17.19
C GLN A 13 1.62 0.90 18.58
N LEU A 14 2.84 0.97 19.10
CA LEU A 14 3.13 1.59 20.40
C LEU A 14 3.26 3.12 20.35
N SER A 15 3.39 3.70 19.15
CA SER A 15 3.59 5.15 18.98
C SER A 15 2.32 5.99 19.14
N GLY A 16 1.15 5.36 19.25
CA GLY A 16 -0.12 6.05 19.47
C GLY A 16 -1.29 5.10 19.60
N ASP A 17 -2.40 5.61 20.12
CA ASP A 17 -3.59 4.80 20.35
C ASP A 17 -4.40 4.59 19.06
N LYS A 18 -4.70 3.32 18.75
CA LYS A 18 -5.59 2.91 17.66
C LYS A 18 -5.20 3.51 16.29
N LEU A 19 -3.91 3.56 15.98
CA LEU A 19 -3.41 3.97 14.67
C LEU A 19 -3.94 3.05 13.57
N LYS A 20 -4.68 3.62 12.61
CA LYS A 20 -5.28 2.90 11.47
C LYS A 20 -4.80 3.38 10.11
N VAL A 21 -4.21 4.58 10.05
CA VAL A 21 -3.76 5.21 8.81
C VAL A 21 -2.32 5.67 9.02
N ILE A 22 -1.43 5.22 8.15
CA ILE A 22 0.00 5.51 8.21
C ILE A 22 0.42 5.99 6.83
N SER A 23 1.10 7.14 6.78
CA SER A 23 1.72 7.65 5.55
C SER A 23 3.21 7.39 5.58
N VAL A 24 3.77 6.91 4.47
CA VAL A 24 5.20 6.69 4.29
C VAL A 24 5.69 7.63 3.21
N THR A 25 6.64 8.49 3.54
CA THR A 25 7.24 9.47 2.63
C THR A 25 8.76 9.51 2.80
N SER A 26 9.46 10.13 1.85
CA SER A 26 10.92 10.28 1.86
C SER A 26 11.30 11.66 1.32
N VAL A 27 12.51 12.12 1.61
CA VAL A 27 12.97 13.45 1.19
C VAL A 27 13.33 13.43 -0.29
N SER A 28 13.96 12.35 -0.73
CA SER A 28 14.41 12.18 -2.11
C SER A 28 13.81 10.94 -2.78
N PRO A 29 13.66 10.94 -4.12
CA PRO A 29 13.39 9.73 -4.88
C PRO A 29 14.46 8.66 -4.62
N GLY A 30 14.09 7.39 -4.66
CA GLY A 30 15.03 6.26 -4.51
C GLY A 30 15.42 5.89 -3.08
N GLU A 31 14.92 6.57 -2.06
CA GLU A 31 15.22 6.28 -0.64
C GLU A 31 14.49 5.03 -0.08
N GLY A 32 13.83 4.27 -0.95
CA GLY A 32 13.19 3.00 -0.55
C GLY A 32 11.78 3.12 0.01
N LYS A 33 11.13 4.30 -0.05
CA LYS A 33 9.75 4.54 0.45
C LYS A 33 8.75 3.46 0.02
N THR A 34 8.77 3.08 -1.25
CA THR A 34 7.88 2.07 -1.81
C THR A 34 8.17 0.69 -1.22
N THR A 35 9.43 0.27 -1.22
CA THR A 35 9.87 -0.99 -0.60
C THR A 35 9.46 -1.05 0.88
N THR A 36 9.69 0.02 1.63
CA THR A 36 9.32 0.11 3.05
C THR A 36 7.81 0.01 3.24
N SER A 37 7.02 0.77 2.47
CA SER A 37 5.55 0.73 2.56
C SER A 37 4.96 -0.65 2.24
N VAL A 38 5.48 -1.33 1.21
CA VAL A 38 5.06 -2.68 0.82
C VAL A 38 5.36 -3.69 1.93
N ASN A 39 6.56 -3.66 2.50
CA ASN A 39 6.93 -4.61 3.56
C ASN A 39 6.20 -4.34 4.87
N ILE A 40 5.94 -3.07 5.24
CA ILE A 40 5.10 -2.74 6.40
C ILE A 40 3.68 -3.29 6.21
N ALA A 41 3.07 -3.04 5.04
CA ALA A 41 1.73 -3.54 4.74
C ALA A 41 1.68 -5.08 4.78
N TRP A 42 2.72 -5.73 4.25
CA TRP A 42 2.83 -7.19 4.31
C TRP A 42 2.98 -7.72 5.75
N SER A 43 3.81 -7.09 6.57
CA SER A 43 3.98 -7.48 7.98
C SER A 43 2.67 -7.33 8.77
N PHE A 44 1.92 -6.23 8.59
CA PHE A 44 0.60 -6.09 9.22
C PHE A 44 -0.39 -7.16 8.75
N ALA A 45 -0.45 -7.43 7.44
CA ALA A 45 -1.32 -8.46 6.90
C ALA A 45 -1.02 -9.86 7.48
N ARG A 46 0.27 -10.22 7.56
CA ARG A 46 0.71 -11.50 8.17
C ARG A 46 0.48 -11.58 9.67
N ALA A 47 0.45 -10.45 10.36
CA ALA A 47 0.05 -10.37 11.77
C ALA A 47 -1.47 -10.45 11.98
N GLY A 48 -2.26 -10.66 10.92
CA GLY A 48 -3.71 -10.86 10.97
C GLY A 48 -4.54 -9.58 10.80
N TYR A 49 -3.92 -8.44 10.50
CA TYR A 49 -4.65 -7.20 10.27
C TYR A 49 -5.14 -7.11 8.83
N LYS A 50 -6.42 -6.77 8.64
CA LYS A 50 -6.93 -6.37 7.33
C LYS A 50 -6.25 -5.08 6.90
N THR A 51 -5.38 -5.17 5.92
CA THR A 51 -4.42 -4.13 5.57
C THR A 51 -4.63 -3.69 4.13
N LEU A 52 -4.83 -2.39 3.93
CA LEU A 52 -4.94 -1.77 2.62
C LEU A 52 -3.68 -0.93 2.36
N LEU A 53 -2.92 -1.28 1.32
CA LEU A 53 -1.83 -0.46 0.79
C LEU A 53 -2.39 0.44 -0.31
N ILE A 54 -2.20 1.75 -0.17
CA ILE A 54 -2.62 2.74 -1.18
C ILE A 54 -1.36 3.34 -1.78
N ASP A 55 -1.19 3.20 -3.09
CA ASP A 55 -0.13 3.89 -3.82
C ASP A 55 -0.56 5.33 -4.13
N GLY A 56 -0.10 6.25 -3.28
CA GLY A 56 -0.32 7.69 -3.45
C GLY A 56 0.66 8.39 -4.39
N ASP A 57 1.66 7.70 -4.96
CA ASP A 57 2.63 8.31 -5.86
C ASP A 57 2.12 8.28 -7.31
N THR A 58 1.26 9.23 -7.67
CA THR A 58 0.63 9.29 -9.01
C THR A 58 1.56 9.74 -10.12
N ARG A 59 2.79 10.18 -9.81
CA ARG A 59 3.77 10.67 -10.78
C ARG A 59 4.88 9.69 -11.07
N ASN A 60 5.31 8.92 -10.07
CA ASN A 60 6.45 8.00 -10.18
C ASN A 60 6.10 6.63 -9.59
N SER A 61 4.86 6.18 -9.77
CA SER A 61 4.41 4.88 -9.27
C SER A 61 5.28 3.73 -9.81
N VAL A 62 5.74 2.87 -8.90
CA VAL A 62 6.47 1.63 -9.22
C VAL A 62 5.83 0.40 -8.58
N ILE A 63 4.64 0.54 -7.97
CA ILE A 63 3.95 -0.54 -7.25
C ILE A 63 3.35 -1.60 -8.17
N SER A 64 3.09 -1.26 -9.44
CA SER A 64 2.44 -2.16 -10.42
C SER A 64 3.19 -3.49 -10.64
N GLY A 65 4.50 -3.55 -10.36
CA GLY A 65 5.30 -4.78 -10.45
C GLY A 65 5.32 -5.66 -9.19
N PHE A 66 4.87 -5.16 -8.04
CA PHE A 66 5.00 -5.88 -6.76
C PHE A 66 3.87 -6.90 -6.53
N PHE A 67 2.68 -6.64 -7.07
CA PHE A 67 1.49 -7.45 -6.84
C PHE A 67 0.90 -7.92 -8.15
N LYS A 68 0.59 -9.21 -8.22
CA LYS A 68 -0.21 -9.75 -9.33
C LYS A 68 -1.67 -9.46 -9.04
N SER A 69 -2.24 -8.46 -9.70
CA SER A 69 -3.68 -8.30 -9.72
C SER A 69 -4.32 -9.38 -10.58
N ARG A 70 -5.45 -9.91 -10.12
CA ARG A 70 -6.28 -10.83 -10.89
C ARG A 70 -7.25 -10.11 -11.83
N GLU A 71 -7.47 -8.81 -11.61
CA GLU A 71 -8.46 -8.00 -12.34
C GLU A 71 -7.88 -6.68 -12.86
N LYS A 72 -8.63 -6.03 -13.77
CA LYS A 72 -8.28 -4.72 -14.32
C LYS A 72 -8.40 -3.68 -13.20
N ILE A 73 -7.29 -3.00 -12.93
CA ILE A 73 -7.15 -2.15 -11.76
C ILE A 73 -7.70 -0.77 -12.07
N THR A 74 -8.78 -0.37 -11.39
CA THR A 74 -9.14 1.04 -11.29
C THR A 74 -8.20 1.71 -10.29
N GLY A 75 -7.45 2.72 -10.74
CA GLY A 75 -6.49 3.41 -9.89
C GLY A 75 -7.09 4.51 -9.02
N LEU A 76 -6.28 4.98 -8.08
CA LEU A 76 -6.58 6.09 -7.19
C LEU A 76 -6.93 7.36 -7.98
N THR A 77 -6.24 7.63 -9.08
CA THR A 77 -6.46 8.81 -9.92
C THR A 77 -7.83 8.78 -10.60
N GLU A 78 -8.23 7.64 -11.16
CA GLU A 78 -9.54 7.47 -11.79
C GLU A 78 -10.68 7.59 -10.76
N PHE A 79 -10.48 7.05 -9.54
CA PHE A 79 -11.43 7.20 -8.45
C PHE A 79 -11.57 8.65 -7.99
N LEU A 80 -10.46 9.34 -7.72
CA LEU A 80 -10.48 10.72 -7.25
C LEU A 80 -11.02 11.71 -8.29
N SER A 81 -10.89 11.38 -9.59
CA SER A 81 -11.48 12.16 -10.68
C SER A 81 -12.96 11.87 -10.94
N GLY A 82 -13.55 10.89 -10.26
CA GLY A 82 -14.95 10.49 -10.45
C GLY A 82 -15.21 9.74 -11.75
N THR A 83 -14.16 9.25 -12.42
CA THR A 83 -14.26 8.54 -13.69
C THR A 83 -14.45 7.03 -13.51
N ALA A 84 -14.21 6.50 -12.31
CA ALA A 84 -14.45 5.11 -11.96
C ALA A 84 -14.73 4.94 -10.46
N ASP A 85 -15.45 3.87 -10.09
CA ASP A 85 -15.70 3.52 -8.69
C ASP A 85 -14.58 2.63 -8.12
N LEU A 86 -14.28 2.78 -6.82
CA LEU A 86 -13.23 2.02 -6.15
C LEU A 86 -13.61 0.54 -5.93
N SER A 87 -14.88 0.15 -6.15
CA SER A 87 -15.35 -1.23 -6.08
C SER A 87 -14.57 -2.17 -7.00
N HIS A 88 -13.99 -1.64 -8.09
CA HIS A 88 -13.13 -2.38 -9.02
C HIS A 88 -11.63 -2.08 -8.82
N GLY A 89 -11.28 -1.16 -7.93
CA GLY A 89 -9.90 -0.72 -7.68
C GLY A 89 -9.22 -1.40 -6.50
N LEU A 90 -10.01 -2.02 -5.62
CA LEU A 90 -9.50 -2.80 -4.50
C LEU A 90 -9.01 -4.17 -5.02
N CYS A 91 -7.70 -4.28 -5.20
CA CYS A 91 -7.10 -5.50 -5.71
C CYS A 91 -6.83 -6.46 -4.57
N ASP A 92 -7.50 -7.61 -4.61
CA ASP A 92 -7.07 -8.77 -3.83
C ASP A 92 -5.68 -9.20 -4.30
N THR A 93 -4.75 -9.28 -3.36
CA THR A 93 -3.42 -9.81 -3.63
C THR A 93 -3.39 -11.32 -3.41
N ASN A 94 -2.29 -11.96 -3.78
CA ASN A 94 -2.05 -13.36 -3.41
C ASN A 94 -1.61 -13.54 -1.94
N ILE A 95 -1.67 -12.47 -1.14
CA ILE A 95 -1.31 -12.46 0.28
C ILE A 95 -2.61 -12.27 1.08
N GLU A 96 -2.86 -13.17 2.02
CA GLU A 96 -4.04 -13.10 2.90
C GLU A 96 -4.06 -11.79 3.67
N ASN A 97 -5.25 -11.19 3.82
CA ASN A 97 -5.50 -9.91 4.50
C ASN A 97 -4.82 -8.67 3.90
N LEU A 98 -4.16 -8.78 2.74
CA LEU A 98 -3.53 -7.65 2.05
C LEU A 98 -4.28 -7.26 0.78
N PHE A 99 -4.70 -6.00 0.75
CA PHE A 99 -5.39 -5.37 -0.37
C PHE A 99 -4.57 -4.19 -0.90
N VAL A 100 -4.70 -3.88 -2.18
CA VAL A 100 -3.95 -2.78 -2.81
C VAL A 100 -4.87 -1.89 -3.63
N VAL A 101 -4.71 -0.58 -3.50
CA VAL A 101 -5.17 0.43 -4.46
C VAL A 101 -3.95 1.01 -5.15
N GLN A 102 -3.85 0.83 -6.46
CA GLN A 102 -2.76 1.40 -7.24
C GLN A 102 -3.01 2.88 -7.56
N SER A 103 -1.96 3.61 -7.94
CA SER A 103 -2.04 5.04 -8.26
C SER A 103 -2.93 5.34 -9.47
N GLY A 104 -3.00 4.41 -10.44
CA GLY A 104 -3.73 4.58 -11.69
C GLY A 104 -2.84 5.02 -12.83
N SER A 105 -3.44 5.63 -13.85
CA SER A 105 -2.71 6.19 -14.97
C SER A 105 -1.72 7.26 -14.46
N VAL A 106 -0.43 7.02 -14.69
CA VAL A 106 0.63 7.99 -14.39
C VAL A 106 0.52 9.13 -15.40
N SER A 107 0.41 10.37 -14.93
CA SER A 107 0.41 11.59 -15.74
C SER A 107 1.82 12.12 -15.98
#